data_AF-A0A436RSV1-F1
#
_entry.id   AF-A0A436RSV1-F1
#
_cell.length_a   1.000
_cell.length_b   1.000
_cell.length_c   1.000
_cell.angle_alpha   90.00
_cell.angle_beta   90.00
_cell.angle_gamma   90.00
#
_symmetry.space_group_name_H-M   'P 1'
#
loop_
_entity.id
_entity.type
_entity.pdbx_description
1 polymer ?
#
loop_
_entity_poly.entity_id
_entity_poly.type
_entity_poly.pdbx_seq_one_letter_code
_entity_poly.pdbx_strand_id
1 'polypeptide(L)' 'MAAADKVDPIHQFQIHPIIPLHIGGYDVSFTNSSLFMVVTIVLASAFLYWSTASRALIPGRLQSVSEMA' A
#
# COMPACT_ATOMS: atom_id res chain seq x y z
N MET A 1 -31.86 4.93 25.62
CA MET A 1 -31.01 4.15 24.70
C MET A 1 -30.75 5.02 23.47
N ALA A 2 -29.62 5.74 23.43
CA ALA A 2 -29.37 6.72 22.38
C ALA A 2 -28.95 6.01 21.08
N ALA A 3 -29.58 6.40 19.98
CA ALA A 3 -29.31 5.88 18.64
C ALA A 3 -27.91 6.30 18.17
N ALA A 4 -26.99 5.34 18.06
CA ALA A 4 -25.64 5.52 17.52
C ALA A 4 -25.60 5.26 16.00
N ASP A 5 -26.55 5.82 15.24
CA ASP A 5 -26.83 5.39 13.87
C ASP A 5 -26.74 6.54 12.84
N LYS A 6 -25.71 7.39 12.90
CA LYS A 6 -25.53 8.42 11.86
C LYS A 6 -24.09 8.66 11.40
N VAL A 7 -23.11 8.42 12.27
CA VAL A 7 -21.69 8.47 11.93
C VAL A 7 -21.00 7.37 12.71
N ASP A 8 -20.66 6.27 12.04
CA ASP A 8 -19.72 5.29 12.57
C ASP A 8 -18.29 5.69 12.12
N PRO A 9 -17.49 6.34 12.97
CA PRO A 9 -16.16 6.82 12.60
C PRO A 9 -15.15 5.70 12.33
N ILE A 10 -15.45 4.46 12.73
CA ILE A 10 -14.58 3.30 12.53
C ILE A 10 -14.90 2.56 11.22
N HIS A 11 -16.03 2.86 10.59
CA HIS A 11 -16.44 2.23 9.32
C HIS A 11 -15.34 2.27 8.25
N GLN A 12 -14.61 3.38 8.13
CA GLN A 12 -13.50 3.56 7.18
C GLN A 12 -12.29 2.62 7.38
N PHE A 13 -12.18 1.95 8.53
CA PHE A 13 -11.09 1.02 8.86
C PHE A 13 -11.53 -0.45 8.77
N GLN A 14 -12.75 -0.72 8.33
CA GLN A 14 -13.22 -2.09 8.16
C GLN A 14 -12.40 -2.82 7.09
N ILE A 15 -12.02 -4.05 7.42
CA ILE A 15 -11.28 -4.92 6.51
C ILE A 15 -12.29 -5.82 5.83
N HIS A 16 -12.30 -5.78 4.50
CA HIS A 16 -13.19 -6.57 3.66
C HIS A 16 -12.36 -7.50 2.76
N PRO A 17 -12.63 -8.82 2.76
CA PRO A 17 -12.00 -9.72 1.81
C PRO A 17 -12.52 -9.43 0.39
N ILE A 18 -11.59 -9.28 -0.55
CA ILE A 18 -11.83 -9.12 -1.99
C ILE A 18 -11.71 -10.48 -2.68
N ILE A 19 -10.66 -11.26 -2.35
CA ILE A 19 -10.45 -12.61 -2.86
C ILE A 19 -10.32 -13.55 -1.67
N PRO A 20 -11.37 -14.33 -1.34
CA PRO A 20 -11.33 -15.24 -0.21
C PRO A 20 -10.40 -16.42 -0.49
N LEU A 21 -9.44 -16.67 0.40
CA LEU A 21 -8.44 -17.73 0.26
C LEU A 21 -8.23 -18.41 1.61
N HIS A 22 -8.44 -19.71 1.65
CA HIS A 22 -8.29 -20.51 2.86
C HIS A 22 -7.33 -21.65 2.59
N ILE A 23 -6.20 -21.69 3.31
CA ILE A 23 -5.13 -22.66 3.09
C ILE A 23 -4.71 -23.25 4.43
N GLY A 24 -4.76 -24.58 4.56
CA GLY A 24 -4.29 -25.28 5.76
C GLY A 24 -5.00 -24.88 7.05
N GLY A 25 -6.26 -24.43 6.98
CA GLY A 25 -7.04 -23.95 8.13
C GLY A 25 -6.83 -22.46 8.46
N TYR A 26 -6.00 -21.74 7.71
CA TYR A 26 -5.80 -20.30 7.86
C TYR A 26 -6.58 -19.52 6.80
N ASP A 27 -7.16 -18.40 7.21
CA ASP A 27 -7.73 -17.40 6.31
C ASP A 27 -6.61 -16.45 5.85
N VAL A 28 -6.23 -16.58 4.57
CA VAL A 28 -5.21 -15.77 3.88
C VAL A 28 -5.84 -14.97 2.75
N SER A 29 -7.10 -14.57 2.92
CA SER A 29 -7.85 -13.79 1.96
C SER A 29 -7.13 -12.50 1.58
N PHE A 30 -7.18 -12.16 0.29
CA PHE A 30 -6.76 -10.85 -0.18
C PHE A 30 -7.83 -9.83 0.20
N THR A 31 -7.48 -8.80 0.96
CA THR A 31 -8.37 -7.78 1.51
C THR A 31 -8.13 -6.40 0.90
N ASN A 32 -8.99 -5.42 1.22
CA ASN A 32 -8.73 -4.01 0.94
C ASN A 32 -7.40 -3.52 1.52
N SER A 33 -7.03 -3.95 2.74
CA SER A 33 -5.74 -3.59 3.33
C SER A 33 -4.56 -4.19 2.56
N SER A 34 -4.64 -5.46 2.13
CA SER A 34 -3.58 -6.06 1.30
C SER A 34 -3.48 -5.44 -0.08
N LEU A 35 -4.60 -4.98 -0.67
CA LEU A 35 -4.59 -4.22 -1.92
C LEU A 35 -3.73 -2.95 -1.78
N PHE A 36 -3.94 -2.16 -0.72
CA PHE A 36 -3.13 -0.96 -0.50
C PHE A 36 -1.66 -1.29 -0.21
N MET A 37 -1.37 -2.38 0.51
CA MET A 37 0.02 -2.83 0.70
C MET A 37 0.71 -3.15 -0.64
N VAL A 38 0.02 -3.84 -1.56
CA VAL A 38 0.55 -4.11 -2.91
C VAL A 38 0.75 -2.81 -3.68
N VAL A 39 -0.20 -1.89 -3.66
CA VAL A 39 -0.07 -0.57 -4.31
C VAL A 39 1.14 0.18 -3.77
N THR A 40 1.35 0.20 -2.45
CA THR A 40 2.53 0.83 -1.83
C THR A 40 3.83 0.21 -2.34
N ILE A 41 3.94 -1.12 -2.36
CA ILE A 41 5.14 -1.81 -2.86
C ILE A 41 5.38 -1.49 -4.34
N VAL A 42 4.34 -1.52 -5.17
CA VAL A 42 4.42 -1.21 -6.60
C VAL A 42 4.90 0.22 -6.81
N LEU A 43 4.31 1.19 -6.12
CA LEU A 43 4.68 2.60 -6.25
C LEU A 43 6.09 2.88 -5.75
N ALA A 44 6.46 2.35 -4.58
CA ALA A 44 7.80 2.51 -4.04
C ALA A 44 8.85 1.88 -4.95
N SER A 45 8.60 0.66 -5.43
CA SER A 45 9.51 -0.04 -6.35
C SER A 45 9.63 0.68 -7.68
N ALA A 46 8.51 1.14 -8.26
CA ALA A 46 8.50 1.90 -9.50
C ALA A 46 9.25 3.24 -9.35
N PHE A 47 9.04 3.94 -8.24
CA PHE A 47 9.74 5.19 -7.92
C PHE A 47 11.26 4.96 -7.81
N LEU A 48 11.69 3.95 -7.05
CA LEU A 48 13.11 3.62 -6.90
C LEU A 48 13.72 3.18 -8.23
N TYR A 49 13.05 2.29 -8.96
CA TYR A 49 13.52 1.85 -10.26
C TYR A 49 13.70 3.02 -11.22
N TRP A 50 12.72 3.92 -11.32
CA TRP A 50 12.79 5.06 -12.24
C TRP A 50 13.82 6.10 -11.80
N SER A 51 13.89 6.42 -10.51
CA SER A 51 14.82 7.43 -9.98
C SER A 51 16.28 7.01 -10.11
N THR A 52 16.57 5.70 -10.09
CA THR A 52 17.93 5.14 -10.22
C THR A 52 18.22 4.59 -11.64
N ALA A 53 17.27 4.61 -12.56
CA ALA A 53 17.48 4.09 -13.93
C ALA A 53 18.58 4.86 -14.69
N SER A 54 18.75 6.15 -14.41
CA SER A 54 19.80 6.98 -15.00
C SER A 54 21.12 6.79 -14.27
N ARG A 55 22.15 6.29 -14.96
CA ARG A 55 23.50 6.10 -14.41
C ARG A 55 24.38 7.35 -14.61
N ALA A 56 23.84 8.52 -14.30
CA ALA A 56 24.55 9.77 -14.46
C ALA A 56 25.64 9.94 -13.39
N LEU A 57 26.79 10.52 -13.77
CA LEU A 57 27.85 10.86 -12.81
C LEU A 57 27.45 11.98 -11.85
N ILE A 58 26.60 12.91 -12.31
CA ILE A 58 26.03 13.99 -11.48
C ILE A 58 24.55 13.66 -11.27
N PRO A 59 24.10 13.47 -10.01
CA PRO A 59 22.72 13.10 -9.72
C PRO A 59 21.72 14.16 -10.20
N GLY A 60 20.72 13.71 -10.95
CA GLY A 60 19.58 14.54 -11.33
C GLY A 60 18.58 14.69 -10.17
N ARG A 61 17.60 15.58 -10.30
CA ARG A 61 16.64 15.92 -9.23
C ARG A 61 15.95 14.69 -8.60
N LEU A 62 15.48 13.75 -9.42
CA LEU A 62 14.79 12.55 -8.92
C LEU A 62 15.74 11.54 -8.25
N GLN A 63 16.96 11.40 -8.79
CA GLN A 63 18.00 10.56 -8.20
C GLN A 63 18.43 11.12 -6.84
N SER A 64 18.59 12.45 -6.71
CA SER A 64 18.86 13.08 -5.41
C SER A 64 17.77 12.78 -4.38
N VAL A 65 16.49 12.78 -4.76
CA VAL A 65 15.41 12.46 -3.81
C VAL A 65 15.51 11.03 -3.28
N SER A 66 15.93 10.06 -4.10
CA SER A 66 16.11 8.67 -3.65
C SER A 66 17.46 8.40 -2.97
N GLU A 67 18.50 9.20 -3.23
CA GLU A 67 19.86 8.99 -2.70
C GLU A 67 20.21 9.84 -1.46
N MET A 68 19.45 10.90 -1.12
CA MET A 68 19.76 11.80 0.02
C MET A 68 19.37 11.27 1.41
N ALA A 69 19.22 9.95 1.59
CA ALA A 69 18.91 9.35 2.89
C ALA A 69 20.12 9.33 3.84
#